data_AF-A0A143PI67-F1
#
_entry.id   AF-A0A143PI67-F1
#
_cell.length_a   1.000
_cell.length_b   1.000
_cell.length_c   1.000
_cell.angle_alpha   90.00
_cell.angle_beta   90.00
_cell.angle_gamma   90.00
#
_symmetry.space_group_name_H-M   'P 1'
#
loop_
_entity.id
_entity.type
_entity.pdbx_description
1 polymer ?
#
loop_
_entity_poly.entity_id
_entity_poly.type
_entity_poly.pdbx_seq_one_letter_code
_entity_poly.pdbx_strand_id
1 'polypeptide(L)'
;MDNPTGSQFGPFLIDARERTLRRDGAPVPLTPKAFDVLVALLEKPGQLISKEELLQNVWCPDSTCLLVTDTLGADKPDALFQIALETGERRQLTHPKGLVRDADPAMSPDGSLLVFRRDATPGSGEFYRLSLKDGNDSQGIPVRLTATLYAGKPVWIPDSREVLFPARGGLWRLDALTGGTPRRLPFVGLDGIAPVVSRVPTGGRRLVYVHSFADTNVWRVDTARPGSPAASPPAAAKRR
;
A
#
# COMPACT_ATOMS: atom_id res chain seq x y z
N MET A 1 6.14 -12.66 -37.88
CA MET A 1 7.28 -11.74 -37.70
C MET A 1 7.24 -11.32 -36.25
N ASP A 2 8.21 -11.81 -35.50
CA ASP A 2 8.24 -11.84 -34.03
C ASP A 2 8.42 -10.44 -33.43
N ASN A 3 7.59 -10.10 -32.45
CA ASN A 3 7.61 -8.83 -31.74
C ASN A 3 8.41 -9.03 -30.43
N PRO A 4 9.64 -8.48 -30.29
CA PRO A 4 10.44 -8.72 -29.10
C PRO A 4 9.98 -7.80 -27.97
N THR A 5 9.45 -8.38 -26.89
CA THR A 5 9.00 -7.70 -25.66
C THR A 5 10.16 -7.19 -24.78
N GLY A 6 11.28 -6.81 -25.39
CA GLY A 6 12.46 -6.29 -24.69
C GLY A 6 12.40 -4.77 -24.60
N SER A 7 12.61 -4.22 -23.40
CA SER A 7 12.73 -2.77 -23.19
C SER A 7 14.19 -2.36 -23.07
N GLN A 8 14.58 -1.23 -23.68
CA GLN A 8 15.94 -0.71 -23.62
C GLN A 8 15.97 0.62 -22.87
N PHE A 9 16.92 0.78 -21.95
CA PHE A 9 17.20 2.05 -21.28
C PHE A 9 18.72 2.27 -21.18
N GLY A 10 19.22 3.25 -21.91
CA GLY A 10 20.67 3.46 -22.06
C GLY A 10 21.39 2.19 -22.57
N PRO A 11 22.49 1.76 -21.92
CA PRO A 11 23.23 0.55 -22.33
C PRO A 11 22.55 -0.75 -21.90
N PHE A 12 21.41 -0.66 -21.20
CA PHE A 12 20.73 -1.80 -20.63
C PHE A 12 19.60 -2.29 -21.51
N LEU A 13 19.54 -3.61 -21.69
CA LEU A 13 18.47 -4.32 -22.35
C LEU A 13 17.86 -5.28 -21.33
N ILE A 14 16.60 -5.05 -21.00
CA ILE A 14 15.85 -5.89 -20.06
C ILE A 14 14.86 -6.76 -20.85
N ASP A 15 14.87 -8.04 -20.51
CA ASP A 15 13.84 -8.99 -20.94
C ASP A 15 13.06 -9.39 -19.69
N ALA A 16 11.86 -8.85 -19.55
CA ALA A 16 11.00 -9.12 -18.39
C ALA A 16 10.53 -10.58 -18.37
N ARG A 17 10.37 -11.19 -19.55
CA ARG A 17 9.88 -12.56 -19.70
C ARG A 17 10.97 -13.57 -19.32
N GLU A 18 12.18 -13.38 -19.85
CA GLU A 18 13.33 -14.23 -19.55
C GLU A 18 14.03 -13.84 -18.23
N ARG A 19 13.54 -12.77 -17.58
CA ARG A 19 14.12 -12.18 -16.35
C ARG A 19 15.62 -11.91 -16.46
N THR A 20 16.04 -11.45 -17.63
CA THR A 20 17.45 -11.12 -17.88
C THR A 20 17.65 -9.62 -18.02
N LEU A 21 18.73 -9.14 -17.42
CA LEU A 21 19.24 -7.80 -17.67
C LEU A 21 20.59 -7.95 -18.35
N ARG A 22 20.80 -7.26 -19.46
CA ARG A 22 22.10 -7.16 -20.12
C ARG A 22 22.54 -5.72 -20.15
N ARG A 23 23.84 -5.49 -20.02
CA ARG A 23 24.49 -4.20 -20.27
C ARG A 23 25.50 -4.40 -21.38
N ASP A 24 25.35 -3.68 -22.49
CA ASP A 24 26.25 -3.79 -23.64
C ASP A 24 26.43 -5.25 -24.10
N GLY A 25 25.34 -6.04 -24.02
CA GLY A 25 25.30 -7.46 -24.38
C GLY A 25 25.72 -8.44 -23.28
N ALA A 26 26.40 -7.99 -22.21
CA ALA A 26 26.83 -8.83 -21.09
C ALA A 26 25.75 -8.97 -20.01
N PRO A 27 25.51 -10.17 -19.45
CA PRO A 27 24.51 -10.37 -18.41
C PRO A 27 24.87 -9.64 -17.11
N VAL A 28 23.88 -8.96 -16.53
CA VAL A 28 23.97 -8.28 -15.24
C VAL A 28 23.09 -9.05 -14.25
N PRO A 29 23.68 -9.79 -13.30
CA PRO A 29 22.90 -10.55 -12.33
C PRO A 29 22.19 -9.58 -11.38
N LEU A 30 20.88 -9.76 -11.25
CA LEU A 30 20.07 -9.08 -10.24
C LEU A 30 19.44 -10.10 -9.31
N THR A 31 19.25 -9.72 -8.05
CA THR A 31 18.36 -10.48 -7.17
C THR A 31 16.93 -10.36 -7.70
N PRO A 32 16.05 -11.36 -7.47
CA PRO A 32 14.67 -11.30 -7.96
C PRO A 32 13.99 -9.97 -7.63
N LYS A 33 14.08 -9.55 -6.37
CA LYS A 33 13.51 -8.29 -5.88
C LYS A 33 14.09 -7.03 -6.56
N ALA A 34 15.39 -7.01 -6.85
CA ALA A 34 16.01 -5.87 -7.53
C ALA A 34 15.57 -5.80 -9.00
N PHE A 35 15.41 -6.96 -9.65
CA PHE A 35 14.87 -7.06 -11.00
C PHE A 35 13.44 -6.54 -11.05
N ASP A 36 12.61 -6.95 -10.09
CA ASP A 36 11.21 -6.58 -10.12
C ASP A 36 10.99 -5.08 -9.82
N VAL A 37 11.79 -4.49 -8.91
CA VAL A 37 11.78 -3.03 -8.68
C VAL A 37 12.17 -2.28 -9.94
N LEU A 38 13.17 -2.77 -10.68
CA LEU A 38 13.58 -2.18 -11.95
C LEU A 38 12.45 -2.23 -12.98
N VAL A 39 11.73 -3.35 -13.10
CA VAL A 39 10.54 -3.46 -13.98
C VAL A 39 9.48 -2.44 -13.58
N ALA A 40 9.12 -2.36 -12.29
CA ALA A 40 8.11 -1.42 -11.81
C ALA A 40 8.47 0.07 -12.08
N LEU A 41 9.76 0.41 -12.01
CA LEU A 41 10.25 1.74 -12.37
C LEU A 41 10.16 2.01 -13.88
N LEU A 42 10.36 0.99 -14.71
CA LEU A 42 10.29 1.10 -16.17
C LEU A 42 8.86 1.15 -16.71
N GLU A 43 7.86 0.67 -15.97
CA GLU A 43 6.43 0.80 -16.34
C GLU A 43 5.92 2.25 -16.28
N LYS A 44 6.55 3.12 -15.47
CA LYS A 44 6.21 4.56 -15.38
C LYS A 44 7.45 5.43 -15.67
N PRO A 45 7.98 5.41 -16.90
CA PRO A 45 9.22 6.09 -17.24
C PRO A 45 9.08 7.61 -17.06
N GLY A 46 10.01 8.21 -16.33
CA GLY A 46 10.04 9.65 -16.08
C GLY A 46 9.07 10.16 -15.00
N GLN A 47 8.29 9.28 -14.37
CA GLN A 47 7.51 9.64 -13.18
C GLN A 47 8.30 9.35 -11.91
N LEU A 48 8.23 10.28 -10.94
CA LEU A 48 8.77 10.05 -9.60
C LEU A 48 7.92 8.98 -8.92
N ILE A 49 8.45 7.75 -8.83
CA ILE A 49 7.86 6.71 -7.98
C ILE A 49 8.46 6.83 -6.59
N SER A 50 7.63 7.14 -5.61
CA SER A 50 8.10 7.25 -4.22
C SER A 50 8.52 5.88 -3.66
N LYS A 51 9.42 5.86 -2.68
CA LYS A 51 9.75 4.65 -1.91
C LYS A 51 8.48 4.05 -1.31
N GLU A 52 7.56 4.91 -0.88
CA GLU A 52 6.25 4.56 -0.39
C GLU A 52 5.43 3.90 -1.49
N GLU A 53 5.33 4.41 -2.72
CA GLU A 53 4.67 3.71 -3.84
C GLU A 53 5.31 2.36 -4.16
N LEU A 54 6.64 2.27 -4.24
CA LEU A 54 7.35 1.00 -4.48
C LEU A 54 7.12 -0.04 -3.38
N LEU A 55 6.98 0.41 -2.12
CA LEU A 55 6.67 -0.44 -0.96
C LEU A 55 5.16 -0.63 -0.75
N GLN A 56 4.33 0.27 -1.29
CA GLN A 56 2.89 0.22 -1.21
C GLN A 56 2.28 -0.58 -2.36
N ASN A 57 3.00 -0.77 -3.47
CA ASN A 57 2.75 -1.83 -4.41
C ASN A 57 2.84 -3.15 -3.64
N VAL A 58 1.72 -3.85 -3.52
CA VAL A 58 1.59 -4.93 -2.55
C VAL A 58 2.10 -6.19 -3.23
N TRP A 59 3.42 -6.32 -3.21
CA TRP A 59 4.12 -7.51 -3.67
C TRP A 59 3.48 -8.76 -3.08
N CYS A 60 3.20 -9.74 -3.94
CA CYS A 60 2.89 -11.07 -3.51
C CYS A 60 4.06 -11.63 -2.67
N PRO A 61 3.79 -12.46 -1.63
CA PRO A 61 4.84 -12.95 -0.74
C PRO A 61 5.99 -13.67 -1.44
N ASP A 62 5.69 -14.36 -2.53
CA ASP A 62 6.61 -15.07 -3.41
C ASP A 62 7.35 -14.15 -4.42
N SER A 63 7.03 -12.85 -4.44
CA SER A 63 7.57 -11.85 -5.37
C SER A 63 7.28 -12.14 -6.85
N THR A 64 6.21 -12.88 -7.16
CA THR A 64 5.86 -13.20 -8.56
C THR A 64 4.79 -12.26 -9.15
N CYS A 65 4.14 -11.45 -8.30
CA CYS A 65 3.08 -10.55 -8.72
C CYS A 65 2.97 -9.26 -7.90
N LEU A 66 2.25 -8.29 -8.47
CA LEU A 66 1.81 -7.06 -7.82
C LEU A 66 0.31 -7.09 -7.60
N LEU A 67 -0.16 -6.72 -6.40
CA LEU A 67 -1.55 -6.33 -6.22
C LEU A 67 -1.70 -4.82 -6.36
N VAL A 68 -2.65 -4.42 -7.19
CA VAL A 68 -2.93 -3.02 -7.51
C VAL A 68 -4.41 -2.73 -7.35
N THR A 69 -4.71 -1.48 -7.00
CA THR A 69 -6.05 -0.91 -7.14
C THR A 69 -6.11 -0.20 -8.48
N ASP A 70 -7.06 -0.57 -9.32
CA ASP A 70 -7.25 0.01 -10.65
C ASP A 70 -8.74 -0.04 -11.03
N THR A 71 -9.11 0.53 -12.18
CA THR A 71 -10.46 0.47 -12.74
C THR A 71 -10.46 -0.23 -14.10
N LEU A 72 -11.64 -0.71 -14.52
CA LEU A 72 -11.89 -1.23 -15.87
C LEU A 72 -12.33 -0.11 -16.86
N GLY A 73 -12.43 1.13 -16.41
CA GLY A 73 -12.82 2.29 -17.24
C GLY A 73 -13.44 3.41 -16.41
N ALA A 74 -13.64 4.58 -17.02
CA ALA A 74 -14.09 5.80 -16.32
C ALA A 74 -15.39 5.61 -15.51
N ASP A 75 -16.30 4.74 -15.96
CA ASP A 75 -17.59 4.47 -15.32
C ASP A 75 -17.61 3.17 -14.49
N LYS A 76 -16.44 2.58 -14.24
CA LYS A 76 -16.32 1.35 -13.45
C LYS A 76 -15.72 1.65 -12.09
N PRO A 77 -16.21 1.00 -11.02
CA PRO A 77 -15.63 1.16 -9.70
C PRO A 77 -14.19 0.64 -9.65
N ASP A 78 -13.40 1.20 -8.75
CA ASP A 78 -12.09 0.66 -8.43
C ASP A 78 -12.22 -0.77 -7.91
N ALA A 79 -11.40 -1.65 -8.46
CA ALA A 79 -11.30 -3.05 -8.11
C ALA A 79 -9.84 -3.41 -7.85
N LEU A 80 -9.64 -4.60 -7.29
CA LEU A 80 -8.31 -5.13 -7.04
C LEU A 80 -7.90 -6.04 -8.17
N PHE A 81 -6.66 -5.88 -8.61
CA PHE A 81 -6.04 -6.69 -9.66
C PHE A 81 -4.73 -7.28 -9.17
N GLN A 82 -4.41 -8.44 -9.71
CA GLN A 82 -3.11 -9.06 -9.64
C GLN A 82 -2.45 -8.94 -11.01
N ILE A 83 -1.21 -8.50 -11.04
CA ILE A 83 -0.40 -8.47 -12.26
C ILE A 83 0.75 -9.44 -12.07
N ALA A 84 0.79 -10.48 -12.89
CA ALA A 84 1.90 -11.43 -12.94
C ALA A 84 3.13 -10.72 -13.52
N LEU A 85 4.25 -10.75 -12.81
CA LEU A 85 5.45 -10.00 -13.21
C LEU A 85 6.17 -10.64 -14.41
N GLU A 86 6.08 -11.96 -14.55
CA GLU A 86 6.73 -12.70 -15.64
C GLU A 86 6.03 -12.48 -16.98
N THR A 87 4.70 -12.50 -16.98
CA THR A 87 3.90 -12.45 -18.21
C THR A 87 3.27 -11.10 -18.47
N GLY A 88 3.24 -10.21 -17.46
CA GLY A 88 2.43 -9.00 -17.48
C GLY A 88 0.92 -9.27 -17.44
N GLU A 89 0.50 -10.52 -17.26
CA GLU A 89 -0.91 -10.89 -17.25
C GLU A 89 -1.62 -10.21 -16.08
N ARG A 90 -2.65 -9.43 -16.43
CA ARG A 90 -3.49 -8.74 -15.46
C ARG A 90 -4.77 -9.53 -15.23
N ARG A 91 -5.03 -9.85 -13.97
CA ARG A 91 -6.22 -10.56 -13.51
C ARG A 91 -6.99 -9.73 -12.49
N GLN A 92 -8.31 -9.71 -12.61
CA GLN A 92 -9.18 -9.09 -11.62
C GLN A 92 -9.45 -10.03 -10.44
N LEU A 93 -9.30 -9.54 -9.22
CA LEU A 93 -9.53 -10.28 -7.97
C LEU A 93 -10.86 -9.95 -7.30
N THR A 94 -11.36 -8.73 -7.47
CA THR A 94 -12.64 -8.31 -6.88
C THR A 94 -13.55 -7.69 -7.91
N HIS A 95 -14.87 -7.88 -7.72
CA HIS A 95 -15.89 -7.39 -8.64
C HIS A 95 -16.93 -6.52 -7.91
N PRO A 96 -16.54 -5.32 -7.43
CA PRO A 96 -17.47 -4.40 -6.80
C PRO A 96 -18.55 -3.93 -7.79
N LYS A 97 -19.74 -3.59 -7.26
CA LYS A 97 -20.92 -3.18 -8.03
C LYS A 97 -21.40 -1.79 -7.61
N GLY A 98 -22.00 -1.06 -8.56
CA GLY A 98 -22.52 0.28 -8.29
C GLY A 98 -21.40 1.25 -7.89
N LEU A 99 -21.60 1.96 -6.78
CA LEU A 99 -20.66 2.95 -6.26
C LEU A 99 -19.62 2.38 -5.28
N VAL A 100 -19.65 1.06 -5.04
CA VAL A 100 -18.69 0.40 -4.13
C VAL A 100 -17.29 0.43 -4.74
N ARG A 101 -16.27 0.78 -3.96
CA ARG A 101 -14.86 0.78 -4.40
C ARG A 101 -14.01 -0.12 -3.50
N ASP A 102 -13.08 -0.86 -4.10
CA ASP A 102 -12.11 -1.67 -3.36
C ASP A 102 -10.71 -1.06 -3.46
N ALA A 103 -10.01 -0.97 -2.34
CA ALA A 103 -8.69 -0.35 -2.24
C ALA A 103 -7.82 -1.00 -1.15
N ASP A 104 -6.57 -0.53 -1.04
CA ASP A 104 -5.63 -0.92 0.02
C ASP A 104 -5.48 -2.44 0.21
N PRO A 105 -5.14 -3.20 -0.86
CA PRO A 105 -4.95 -4.64 -0.73
C PRO A 105 -3.79 -4.99 0.21
N ALA A 106 -3.86 -6.16 0.84
CA ALA A 106 -2.78 -6.76 1.62
C ALA A 106 -2.88 -8.28 1.56
N MET A 107 -1.93 -8.95 0.90
CA MET A 107 -1.85 -10.42 0.88
C MET A 107 -1.18 -10.94 2.16
N SER A 108 -1.71 -12.02 2.72
CA SER A 108 -1.11 -12.71 3.87
C SER A 108 0.27 -13.25 3.51
N PRO A 109 1.20 -13.34 4.47
CA PRO A 109 2.54 -13.90 4.24
C PRO A 109 2.54 -15.31 3.64
N ASP A 110 1.52 -16.12 3.93
CA ASP A 110 1.33 -17.46 3.37
C ASP A 110 0.61 -17.49 2.02
N GLY A 111 0.21 -16.32 1.48
CA GLY A 111 -0.47 -16.19 0.19
C GLY A 111 -1.94 -16.63 0.16
N SER A 112 -2.49 -17.14 1.28
CA SER A 112 -3.81 -17.76 1.31
C SER A 112 -4.98 -16.76 1.45
N LEU A 113 -4.72 -15.54 1.91
CA LEU A 113 -5.72 -14.53 2.20
C LEU A 113 -5.34 -13.18 1.60
N LEU A 114 -6.34 -12.47 1.10
CA LEU A 114 -6.26 -11.06 0.76
C LEU A 114 -7.20 -10.29 1.69
N VAL A 115 -6.65 -9.35 2.46
CA VAL A 115 -7.46 -8.35 3.18
C VAL A 115 -7.41 -7.05 2.38
N PHE A 116 -8.55 -6.37 2.29
CA PHE A 116 -8.66 -5.12 1.55
C PHE A 116 -9.74 -4.22 2.12
N ARG A 117 -9.67 -2.93 1.84
CA ARG A 117 -10.71 -1.96 2.17
C ARG A 117 -11.79 -1.96 1.09
N ARG A 118 -13.05 -1.97 1.51
CA ARG A 118 -14.21 -1.74 0.67
C ARG A 118 -14.98 -0.53 1.19
N ASP A 119 -15.19 0.42 0.31
CA ASP A 119 -15.93 1.65 0.55
C ASP A 119 -17.32 1.51 -0.10
N ALA A 120 -18.32 1.10 0.69
CA ALA A 120 -19.70 0.97 0.22
C ALA A 120 -20.43 2.32 0.18
N THR A 121 -20.03 3.24 1.06
CA THR A 121 -20.38 4.67 1.01
C THR A 121 -19.10 5.50 1.19
N PRO A 122 -19.07 6.75 0.73
CA PRO A 122 -17.90 7.60 0.90
C PRO A 122 -17.47 7.69 2.38
N GLY A 123 -16.25 7.25 2.69
CA GLY A 123 -15.68 7.28 4.04
C GLY A 123 -16.06 6.10 4.94
N SER A 124 -16.76 5.07 4.46
CA SER A 124 -17.10 3.90 5.28
C SER A 124 -15.89 3.03 5.61
N GLY A 125 -14.93 2.84 4.70
CA GLY A 125 -13.66 2.14 4.95
C GLY A 125 -13.77 0.86 5.78
N GLU A 126 -14.41 -0.18 5.23
CA GLU A 126 -14.62 -1.45 5.90
C GLU A 126 -13.62 -2.50 5.40
N PHE A 127 -13.11 -3.36 6.27
CA PHE A 127 -12.25 -4.45 5.79
C PHE A 127 -13.05 -5.68 5.40
N TYR A 128 -12.65 -6.23 4.27
CA TYR A 128 -13.10 -7.50 3.75
C TYR A 128 -11.92 -8.42 3.57
N ARG A 129 -12.19 -9.73 3.63
CA ARG A 129 -11.25 -10.76 3.20
C ARG A 129 -11.73 -11.49 1.97
N LEU A 130 -10.78 -11.93 1.17
CA LEU A 130 -10.95 -12.87 0.09
C LEU A 130 -9.99 -14.03 0.31
N SER A 131 -10.49 -15.27 0.22
CA SER A 131 -9.64 -16.45 0.22
C SER A 131 -9.07 -16.64 -1.17
N LEU A 132 -7.76 -16.87 -1.24
CA LEU A 132 -7.04 -17.17 -2.48
C LEU A 132 -6.74 -18.66 -2.50
N LYS A 133 -7.36 -19.41 -3.41
CA LYS A 133 -6.93 -20.79 -3.72
C LYS A 133 -5.73 -20.71 -4.66
N ASP A 134 -4.65 -21.41 -4.33
CA ASP A 134 -3.39 -21.45 -5.12
C ASP A 134 -2.83 -20.07 -5.49
N GLY A 135 -3.07 -19.05 -4.65
CA GLY A 135 -2.67 -17.66 -4.92
C GLY A 135 -3.35 -17.02 -6.15
N ASN A 136 -4.31 -17.72 -6.75
CA ASN A 136 -4.71 -17.51 -8.14
C ASN A 136 -6.13 -18.01 -8.45
N ASP A 137 -7.07 -18.06 -7.49
CA ASP A 137 -8.48 -18.25 -7.84
C ASP A 137 -9.43 -17.39 -6.99
N SER A 138 -9.91 -16.32 -7.61
CA SER A 138 -10.68 -15.22 -7.01
C SER A 138 -12.19 -15.30 -7.23
N GLN A 139 -12.75 -16.52 -7.28
CA GLN A 139 -14.21 -16.75 -7.35
C GLN A 139 -14.92 -16.68 -5.98
N GLY A 140 -14.18 -16.43 -4.89
CA GLY A 140 -14.73 -16.34 -3.54
C GLY A 140 -15.55 -15.07 -3.30
N ILE A 141 -16.67 -15.17 -2.59
CA ILE A 141 -17.45 -14.01 -2.12
C ILE A 141 -16.65 -13.33 -0.99
N PRO A 142 -16.30 -12.04 -1.11
CA PRO A 142 -15.60 -11.34 -0.03
C PRO A 142 -16.41 -11.31 1.27
N VAL A 143 -15.76 -11.63 2.38
CA VAL A 143 -16.39 -11.69 3.71
C VAL A 143 -15.98 -10.46 4.51
N ARG A 144 -16.95 -9.72 5.04
CA ARG A 144 -16.70 -8.55 5.88
C ARG A 144 -16.04 -8.97 7.19
N LEU A 145 -14.97 -8.27 7.58
CA LEU A 145 -14.23 -8.52 8.81
C LEU A 145 -14.56 -7.54 9.93
N THR A 146 -14.89 -6.29 9.61
CA THR A 146 -15.12 -5.27 10.64
C THR A 146 -16.10 -4.19 10.19
N ALA A 147 -16.54 -3.39 11.16
CA ALA A 147 -17.32 -2.19 10.92
C ALA A 147 -16.42 -0.95 10.79
N THR A 148 -16.93 0.07 10.10
CA THR A 148 -16.27 1.36 9.81
C THR A 148 -15.53 1.96 11.00
N LEU A 149 -14.22 2.16 10.84
CA LEU A 149 -13.37 2.90 11.78
C LEU A 149 -12.56 4.03 11.12
N TYR A 150 -12.88 4.39 9.87
CA TYR A 150 -11.98 5.17 9.01
C TYR A 150 -10.59 4.50 8.95
N ALA A 151 -10.59 3.18 8.73
CA ALA A 151 -9.36 2.40 8.75
C ALA A 151 -8.52 2.73 7.50
N GLY A 152 -7.24 3.01 7.72
CA GLY A 152 -6.25 3.13 6.65
C GLY A 152 -5.64 1.77 6.30
N LYS A 153 -4.65 1.75 5.41
CA LYS A 153 -4.08 0.52 4.83
C LYS A 153 -3.72 -0.56 5.88
N PRO A 154 -4.21 -1.81 5.72
CA PRO A 154 -3.87 -2.91 6.60
C PRO A 154 -2.49 -3.49 6.26
N VAL A 155 -1.80 -4.00 7.28
CA VAL A 155 -0.53 -4.72 7.14
C VAL A 155 -0.58 -6.01 7.95
N TRP A 156 -0.13 -7.11 7.36
CA TRP A 156 -0.14 -8.41 8.02
C TRP A 156 0.93 -8.53 9.11
N ILE A 157 0.54 -9.17 10.21
CA ILE A 157 1.48 -9.79 11.13
C ILE A 157 2.07 -11.04 10.44
N PRO A 158 3.36 -11.39 10.65
CA PRO A 158 4.01 -12.53 9.98
C PRO A 158 3.36 -13.90 10.21
N ASP A 159 2.40 -14.00 11.12
CA ASP A 159 1.69 -15.25 11.45
C ASP A 159 0.51 -15.55 10.51
N SER A 160 0.26 -14.70 9.51
CA SER A 160 -0.87 -14.82 8.56
C SER A 160 -2.24 -14.88 9.23
N ARG A 161 -2.37 -14.44 10.49
CA ARG A 161 -3.62 -14.51 11.26
C ARG A 161 -4.20 -13.15 11.58
N GLU A 162 -3.37 -12.20 11.97
CA GLU A 162 -3.81 -10.87 12.34
C GLU A 162 -3.30 -9.80 11.36
N VAL A 163 -4.07 -8.74 11.20
CA VAL A 163 -3.65 -7.51 10.52
C VAL A 163 -3.55 -6.37 11.52
N LEU A 164 -2.54 -5.50 11.33
CA LEU A 164 -2.45 -4.18 11.94
C LEU A 164 -2.95 -3.12 10.97
N PHE A 165 -3.57 -2.07 11.47
CA PHE A 165 -4.01 -0.95 10.64
C PHE A 165 -4.12 0.33 11.47
N PRO A 166 -3.92 1.50 10.85
CA PRO A 166 -4.25 2.76 11.48
C PRO A 166 -5.75 2.99 11.43
N ALA A 167 -6.31 3.49 12.52
CA ALA A 167 -7.66 4.02 12.56
C ALA A 167 -7.72 5.16 13.59
N ARG A 168 -8.90 5.74 13.81
CA ARG A 168 -9.05 6.80 14.82
C ARG A 168 -8.50 6.34 16.17
N GLY A 169 -7.59 7.12 16.76
CA GLY A 169 -6.99 6.82 18.07
C GLY A 169 -5.79 5.87 18.02
N GLY A 170 -5.19 5.63 16.86
CA GLY A 170 -3.86 5.02 16.74
C GLY A 170 -3.87 3.72 15.93
N LEU A 171 -3.01 2.78 16.30
CA LEU A 171 -2.93 1.48 15.66
C LEU A 171 -3.84 0.45 16.33
N TRP A 172 -4.47 -0.36 15.49
CA TRP A 172 -5.41 -1.41 15.87
C TRP A 172 -4.99 -2.73 15.23
N ARG A 173 -5.45 -3.82 15.83
CA ARG A 173 -5.30 -5.18 15.30
C ARG A 173 -6.64 -5.90 15.20
N LEU A 174 -6.76 -6.78 14.21
CA LEU A 174 -7.96 -7.57 13.93
C LEU A 174 -7.56 -8.98 13.49
N ASP A 175 -8.31 -9.98 13.95
CA ASP A 175 -8.18 -11.36 13.45
C ASP A 175 -8.75 -11.40 12.03
N ALA A 176 -7.90 -11.75 11.07
CA ALA A 176 -8.23 -11.68 9.66
C ALA A 176 -9.05 -12.87 9.16
N LEU A 177 -9.29 -13.90 9.99
CA LEU A 177 -10.14 -15.04 9.63
C LEU A 177 -11.57 -14.84 10.13
N THR A 178 -11.70 -14.48 11.41
CA THR A 178 -12.97 -14.35 12.11
C THR A 178 -13.52 -12.92 12.12
N GLY A 179 -12.65 -11.91 11.98
CA GLY A 179 -13.05 -10.52 12.08
C GLY A 179 -13.43 -10.13 13.52
N GLY A 180 -14.45 -9.27 13.64
CA GLY A 180 -15.00 -8.84 14.92
C GLY A 180 -14.49 -7.47 15.38
N THR A 181 -14.50 -7.27 16.71
CA THR A 181 -14.12 -5.99 17.33
C THR A 181 -12.59 -5.82 17.34
N PRO A 182 -12.05 -4.79 16.66
CA PRO A 182 -10.61 -4.54 16.66
C PRO A 182 -10.09 -4.19 18.04
N ARG A 183 -8.83 -4.57 18.30
CA ARG A 183 -8.12 -4.28 19.56
C ARG A 183 -7.05 -3.21 19.34
N ARG A 184 -7.06 -2.15 20.14
CA ARG A 184 -6.03 -1.10 20.08
C ARG A 184 -4.67 -1.59 20.58
N LEU A 185 -3.58 -1.08 20.00
CA LEU A 185 -2.22 -1.24 20.50
C LEU A 185 -1.91 -0.10 21.49
N PRO A 186 -1.93 -0.34 22.82
CA PRO A 186 -1.90 0.75 23.80
C PRO A 186 -0.57 1.51 23.83
N PHE A 187 0.54 0.85 23.46
CA PHE A 187 1.89 1.41 23.54
C PHE A 187 2.27 2.34 22.38
N VAL A 188 1.44 2.43 21.34
CA VAL A 188 1.72 3.26 20.15
C VAL A 188 1.27 4.72 20.34
N GLY A 189 0.36 4.98 21.29
CA GLY A 189 -0.26 6.29 21.46
C GLY A 189 -1.45 6.53 20.52
N LEU A 190 -1.93 7.77 20.44
CA LEU A 190 -3.12 8.12 19.66
C LEU A 190 -2.81 8.46 18.19
N ASP A 191 -1.56 8.79 17.87
CA ASP A 191 -1.20 9.36 16.57
C ASP A 191 -0.23 8.47 15.76
N GLY A 192 -0.19 7.18 16.11
CA GLY A 192 0.57 6.19 15.35
C GLY A 192 -0.13 5.82 14.03
N ILE A 193 0.60 5.94 12.92
CA ILE A 193 0.15 5.66 11.57
C ILE A 193 1.21 4.87 10.77
N ALA A 194 0.84 4.42 9.56
CA ALA A 194 1.74 3.75 8.60
C ALA A 194 2.61 2.62 9.20
N PRO A 195 2.01 1.58 9.82
CA PRO A 195 2.76 0.51 10.45
C PRO A 195 3.50 -0.35 9.41
N VAL A 196 4.69 -0.83 9.77
CA VAL A 196 5.43 -1.87 9.04
C VAL A 196 5.94 -2.91 10.04
N VAL A 197 5.64 -4.18 9.78
CA VAL A 197 6.05 -5.31 10.61
C VAL A 197 7.17 -6.10 9.93
N SER A 198 8.21 -6.44 10.68
CA SER A 198 9.29 -7.31 10.19
C SER A 198 8.74 -8.66 9.76
N ARG A 199 9.01 -9.07 8.51
CA ARG A 199 8.61 -10.37 7.93
C ARG A 199 9.68 -11.46 8.05
N VAL A 200 10.81 -11.18 8.70
CA VAL A 200 11.92 -12.13 8.82
C VAL A 200 11.59 -13.18 9.90
N PRO A 201 11.54 -14.48 9.58
CA PRO A 201 11.17 -15.52 10.56
C PRO A 201 12.14 -15.67 11.72
N THR A 202 13.42 -15.39 11.49
CA THR A 202 14.54 -15.61 12.43
C THR A 202 14.97 -14.35 13.18
N GLY A 203 14.50 -13.17 12.76
CA GLY A 203 14.75 -11.91 13.45
C GLY A 203 13.63 -11.61 14.42
N GLY A 204 13.95 -11.09 15.61
CA GLY A 204 12.93 -10.67 16.58
C GLY A 204 11.82 -9.83 15.94
N ARG A 205 10.57 -10.04 16.37
CA ARG A 205 9.41 -9.32 15.84
C ARG A 205 9.58 -7.82 16.10
N ARG A 206 9.71 -7.03 15.04
CA ARG A 206 9.84 -5.56 15.11
C ARG A 206 8.64 -4.90 14.44
N LEU A 207 8.11 -3.85 15.06
CA LEU A 207 7.12 -2.94 14.50
C LEU A 207 7.76 -1.57 14.38
N VAL A 208 7.68 -0.96 13.21
CA VAL A 208 8.00 0.44 12.98
C VAL A 208 6.70 1.14 12.59
N TYR A 209 6.51 2.38 13.06
CA TYR A 209 5.35 3.19 12.74
C TYR A 209 5.75 4.67 12.73
N VAL A 210 4.95 5.49 12.07
CA VAL A 210 5.09 6.95 12.09
C VAL A 210 4.24 7.50 13.22
N HIS A 211 4.79 8.41 14.03
CA HIS A 211 4.02 9.19 14.99
C HIS A 211 3.79 10.58 14.40
N SER A 212 2.54 10.95 14.13
CA SER A 212 2.18 12.19 13.46
C SER A 212 1.35 13.09 14.38
N PHE A 213 1.92 14.21 14.82
CA PHE A 213 1.21 15.19 15.65
C PHE A 213 1.18 16.55 14.95
N ALA A 214 0.09 17.29 15.14
CA ALA A 214 -0.03 18.67 14.69
C ALA A 214 0.20 19.60 15.89
N ASP A 215 1.28 20.37 15.87
CA ASP A 215 1.52 21.40 16.87
C ASP A 215 0.93 22.73 16.38
N THR A 216 -0.26 23.06 16.88
CA THR A 216 -0.94 24.30 16.51
C THR A 216 -0.57 25.39 17.50
N ASN A 217 0.15 26.40 16.99
CA ASN A 217 0.61 27.54 17.78
C ASN A 217 -0.11 28.82 17.35
N VAL A 218 -0.35 29.71 18.32
CA VAL A 218 -0.85 31.06 18.05
C VAL A 218 0.34 32.01 17.99
N TRP A 219 0.50 32.69 16.85
CA TRP A 219 1.55 33.66 16.62
C TRP A 219 0.96 35.06 16.55
N ARG A 220 1.68 36.04 17.09
CA ARG A 220 1.35 37.45 16.97
C ARG A 220 2.38 38.13 16.07
N VAL A 221 1.92 39.07 15.26
CA VAL A 221 2.77 39.98 14.53
C VAL A 221 2.27 41.41 14.75
N ASP A 222 3.19 42.32 15.04
CA ASP A 222 2.86 43.72 15.30
C ASP A 222 2.94 44.49 13.97
N THR A 223 1.85 45.17 13.60
CA THR A 223 1.73 45.96 12.36
C THR A 223 1.36 47.39 12.70
N ALA A 224 1.81 48.35 11.89
CA ALA A 224 1.56 49.77 12.16
C ALA A 224 0.08 50.14 11.97
N ARG A 225 -0.58 49.52 10.98
CA ARG A 225 -2.01 49.65 10.64
C ARG A 225 -2.54 48.36 10.00
N PRO A 226 -3.85 48.11 9.98
CA PRO A 226 -4.44 46.96 9.29
C PRO A 226 -3.96 46.86 7.82
N GLY A 227 -3.47 45.69 7.41
CA GLY A 227 -2.98 45.42 6.06
C GLY A 227 -1.56 45.91 5.75
N SER A 228 -0.89 46.60 6.68
CA SER A 228 0.49 47.03 6.48
C SER A 228 1.50 45.89 6.70
N PRO A 229 2.65 45.89 6.01
CA PRO A 229 3.72 44.93 6.27
C PRO A 229 4.18 44.97 7.72
N ALA A 230 4.48 43.80 8.28
CA ALA A 230 5.04 43.70 9.61
C ALA A 230 6.47 44.25 9.66
N ALA A 231 6.79 45.03 10.70
CA ALA A 231 8.13 45.55 10.92
C ALA A 231 9.08 44.53 11.59
N SER A 232 8.53 43.42 12.09
CA SER A 232 9.26 42.37 12.80
C SER A 232 8.68 40.99 12.47
N PRO A 233 9.49 39.91 12.58
CA PRO A 233 9.00 38.55 12.41
C PRO A 233 7.91 38.20 13.45
N PRO A 234 7.02 37.24 13.14
CA PRO A 234 6.01 36.76 14.08
C PRO A 234 6.65 36.19 15.36
N ALA A 235 6.03 36.43 16.51
CA ALA A 235 6.43 35.91 17.82
C ALA A 235 5.30 35.08 18.45
N ALA A 236 5.65 34.08 19.26
CA ALA A 236 4.65 33.26 19.94
C ALA A 236 3.76 34.13 20.85
N ALA A 237 2.44 34.00 20.71
CA ALA A 237 1.50 34.72 21.55
C ALA A 237 1.50 34.11 22.96
N LYS A 238 2.24 34.72 23.90
CA LYS A 238 2.27 34.28 25.30
C LYS A 238 0.90 34.52 25.95
N ARG A 239 0.37 33.53 26.67
CA ARG A 239 -0.74 33.75 27.62
C ARG A 239 -0.27 34.76 28.67
N ARG A 240 -1.05 35.82 28.86
CA ARG A 240 -0.91 36.73 30.01
C ARG A 240 -1.50 36.08 31.26
#